data_AF-A0A1Y4JRM3-F1
#
_entry.id   AF-A0A1Y4JRM3-F1
#
_cell.length_a   1.000
_cell.length_b   1.000
_cell.length_c   1.000
_cell.angle_alpha   90.00
_cell.angle_beta   90.00
_cell.angle_gamma   90.00
#
_symmetry.space_group_name_H-M   'P 1'
#
loop_
_entity.id
_entity.type
_entity.pdbx_description
1 polymer ?
#
loop_
_entity_poly.entity_id
_entity_poly.type
_entity_poly.pdbx_seq_one_letter_code
_entity_poly.pdbx_strand_id
1 'polypeptide(L)'
;MKTTNFCYILLTSALLFSSSLFAQEKPQRGKRLTPEQRIERQVEKMDKQLLLDDKTSAKFLPLYKEYLTALAECRQDMPAPKGAREKELNDDELDKFMLSRFECRKKCLEIQETYYKKFKEILTMRQVEKVFCFRPNPKPHHRISPEKFPIKAPLPAEKLIR
;
A
#
# COMPACT_ATOMS: atom_id res chain seq x y z
N MET A 1 -0.93 -69.49 27.05
CA MET A 1 -1.42 -68.21 27.62
C MET A 1 -0.75 -67.05 26.91
N LYS A 2 -1.54 -66.07 26.45
CA LYS A 2 -1.14 -64.68 26.13
C LYS A 2 -0.28 -64.44 24.87
N THR A 3 -0.77 -64.75 23.67
CA THR A 3 -0.14 -64.23 22.42
C THR A 3 -1.12 -63.63 21.42
N THR A 4 -2.42 -63.92 21.50
CA THR A 4 -3.44 -63.32 20.62
C THR A 4 -3.69 -61.84 20.91
N ASN A 5 -3.69 -61.44 22.19
CA ASN A 5 -3.99 -60.05 22.57
C ASN A 5 -2.82 -59.08 22.31
N PHE A 6 -1.59 -59.59 22.21
CA PHE A 6 -0.41 -58.76 21.96
C PHE A 6 -0.36 -58.27 20.50
N CYS A 7 -0.78 -59.12 19.56
CA CYS A 7 -0.83 -58.77 18.14
C CYS A 7 -1.85 -57.66 17.84
N TYR A 8 -3.00 -57.64 18.53
CA TYR A 8 -4.00 -56.58 18.37
C TYR A 8 -3.55 -55.24 18.98
N ILE A 9 -2.81 -55.27 20.08
CA ILE A 9 -2.26 -54.04 20.69
C ILE A 9 -1.15 -53.44 19.82
N LEU A 10 -0.36 -54.28 19.15
CA LEU A 10 0.68 -53.85 18.20
C LEU A 10 0.12 -53.38 16.85
N LEU A 11 -1.02 -53.94 16.40
CA LEU A 11 -1.68 -53.50 15.15
C LEU A 11 -2.45 -52.18 15.31
N THR A 12 -2.97 -51.89 16.51
CA THR A 12 -3.78 -50.68 16.77
C THR A 12 -2.95 -49.44 17.08
N SER A 13 -1.70 -49.60 17.55
CA SER A 13 -0.78 -48.47 17.78
C SER A 13 -0.20 -47.86 16.50
N ALA A 14 -0.32 -48.52 15.35
CA ALA A 14 0.18 -48.01 14.08
C ALA A 14 -0.72 -46.95 13.41
N LEU A 15 -1.94 -46.73 13.92
CA LEU A 15 -2.94 -45.87 13.28
C LEU A 15 -3.12 -44.47 13.92
N LEU A 16 -2.38 -44.14 14.99
CA LEU A 16 -2.62 -42.90 15.76
C LEU A 16 -1.49 -41.86 15.70
N PHE A 17 -0.53 -41.96 14.77
CA PHE A 17 0.48 -40.91 14.55
C PHE A 17 0.60 -40.52 13.08
N SER A 18 -0.51 -40.15 12.47
CA SER A 18 -0.54 -39.32 11.25
C SER A 18 -1.29 -38.02 11.51
N SER A 19 -0.98 -37.34 12.61
CA SER A 19 -1.29 -35.91 12.70
C SER A 19 -0.39 -35.19 11.71
N SER A 20 -0.95 -34.89 10.56
CA SER A 20 -0.39 -34.08 9.50
C SER A 20 0.38 -32.91 10.09
N LEU A 21 1.68 -32.83 9.80
CA LEU A 21 2.41 -31.57 9.79
C LEU A 21 1.82 -30.72 8.66
N PHE A 22 0.59 -30.22 8.83
CA PHE A 22 0.27 -28.91 8.28
C PHE A 22 1.06 -27.93 9.13
N ALA A 23 2.36 -27.85 8.85
CA ALA A 23 3.07 -26.60 8.97
C ALA A 23 2.15 -25.60 8.26
N GLN A 24 1.53 -24.71 9.03
CA GLN A 24 0.80 -23.60 8.46
C GLN A 24 1.81 -22.92 7.53
N GLU A 25 1.69 -23.19 6.23
CA GLU A 25 2.16 -22.26 5.22
C GLU A 25 1.48 -20.96 5.62
N LYS A 26 2.24 -20.10 6.32
CA LYS A 26 1.87 -18.69 6.43
C LYS A 26 1.58 -18.33 4.99
N PRO A 27 0.33 -17.99 4.61
CA PRO A 27 0.00 -17.74 3.22
C PRO A 27 1.06 -16.78 2.74
N GLN A 28 1.87 -17.21 1.76
CA GLN A 28 2.99 -16.44 1.26
C GLN A 28 2.45 -15.02 1.12
N ARG A 29 2.93 -14.09 1.96
CA ARG A 29 2.48 -12.71 1.93
C ARG A 29 2.60 -12.30 0.47
N GLY A 30 1.47 -12.10 -0.18
CA GLY A 30 1.34 -12.24 -1.63
C GLY A 30 2.51 -11.59 -2.36
N LYS A 31 3.07 -12.31 -3.35
CA LYS A 31 4.15 -11.86 -4.22
C LYS A 31 4.01 -10.35 -4.46
N ARG A 32 5.02 -9.56 -4.05
CA ARG A 32 4.95 -8.10 -4.16
C ARG A 32 4.65 -7.75 -5.61
N LEU A 33 3.48 -7.18 -5.85
CA LEU A 33 3.09 -6.72 -7.18
C LEU A 33 4.13 -5.76 -7.72
N THR A 34 4.53 -5.96 -8.98
CA THR A 34 5.41 -5.05 -9.70
C THR A 34 4.73 -3.68 -9.84
N PRO A 35 5.50 -2.58 -10.00
CA PRO A 35 4.93 -1.24 -10.18
C PRO A 35 3.89 -1.19 -11.31
N GLU A 36 4.18 -1.84 -12.43
CA GLU A 36 3.29 -1.90 -13.60
C GLU A 36 1.97 -2.61 -13.28
N GLN A 37 2.04 -3.79 -12.65
CA GLN A 37 0.83 -4.53 -12.25
C GLN A 37 -0.02 -3.75 -11.24
N ARG A 38 0.58 -2.86 -10.44
CA ARG A 38 -0.17 -1.97 -9.55
C ARG A 38 -0.91 -0.89 -10.32
N ILE A 39 -0.26 -0.31 -11.33
CA ILE A 39 -0.87 0.69 -12.22
C ILE A 39 -2.05 0.04 -12.95
N GLU A 40 -1.87 -1.15 -13.53
CA GLU A 40 -2.95 -1.86 -14.23
C GLU A 40 -4.15 -2.13 -13.33
N ARG A 41 -3.94 -2.66 -12.12
CA ARG A 41 -5.04 -2.82 -11.15
C ARG A 41 -5.70 -1.51 -10.76
N GLN A 42 -4.95 -0.42 -10.69
CA GLN A 42 -5.49 0.89 -10.37
C GLN A 42 -6.36 1.43 -11.52
N VAL A 43 -5.94 1.20 -12.76
CA VAL A 43 -6.71 1.51 -13.98
C VAL A 43 -8.01 0.72 -13.99
N GLU A 44 -7.95 -0.60 -13.82
CA GLU A 44 -9.15 -1.47 -13.78
C GLU A 44 -10.13 -1.08 -12.67
N LYS A 45 -9.63 -0.75 -11.48
CA LYS A 45 -10.49 -0.30 -10.37
C LYS A 45 -11.16 1.03 -10.69
N MET A 46 -10.43 1.95 -11.32
CA MET A 46 -10.96 3.27 -11.67
C MET A 46 -12.05 3.14 -12.73
N ASP A 47 -11.82 2.33 -13.77
CA ASP A 47 -12.80 2.07 -14.82
C ASP A 47 -14.15 1.60 -14.25
N LYS A 48 -14.10 0.61 -13.35
CA LYS A 48 -15.27 0.09 -12.64
C LYS A 48 -15.96 1.12 -11.74
N GLN A 49 -15.22 2.06 -11.15
CA GLN A 49 -15.80 3.08 -10.25
C GLN A 49 -16.40 4.27 -10.98
N LEU A 50 -15.87 4.60 -12.16
CA LEU A 50 -16.33 5.69 -12.99
C LEU A 50 -17.54 5.29 -13.85
N LEU A 51 -17.76 3.98 -14.04
CA LEU A 51 -18.87 3.41 -14.83
C LEU A 51 -18.94 4.08 -16.21
N LEU A 52 -17.81 4.04 -16.92
CA LEU A 52 -17.65 4.70 -18.21
C LEU A 52 -18.28 3.89 -19.34
N ASP A 53 -18.82 4.59 -20.34
CA ASP A 53 -19.19 3.97 -21.61
C ASP A 53 -17.93 3.50 -22.35
N ASP A 54 -18.01 2.42 -23.14
CA ASP A 54 -16.87 1.84 -23.87
C ASP A 54 -16.07 2.88 -24.68
N LYS A 55 -16.76 3.85 -25.29
CA LYS A 55 -16.14 4.93 -26.07
C LYS A 55 -15.34 5.90 -25.20
N THR A 56 -15.84 6.21 -24.00
CA THR A 56 -15.17 7.11 -23.05
C THR A 56 -14.04 6.41 -22.32
N SER A 57 -14.24 5.13 -21.96
CA SER A 57 -13.22 4.27 -21.36
C SER A 57 -12.02 4.11 -22.29
N ALA A 58 -12.24 3.83 -23.59
CA ALA A 58 -11.16 3.72 -24.57
C ALA A 58 -10.25 4.96 -24.67
N LYS A 59 -10.77 6.16 -24.39
CA LYS A 59 -9.98 7.41 -24.33
C LYS A 59 -9.39 7.67 -22.95
N PHE A 60 -10.13 7.36 -21.89
CA PHE A 60 -9.74 7.63 -20.51
C PHE A 60 -8.63 6.70 -20.01
N LEU A 61 -8.73 5.39 -20.26
CA LEU A 61 -7.78 4.40 -19.74
C LEU A 61 -6.32 4.65 -20.14
N PRO A 62 -5.99 4.90 -21.43
CA PRO A 62 -4.60 5.21 -21.79
C PRO A 62 -4.11 6.49 -21.12
N LEU A 63 -4.94 7.55 -21.10
CA LEU A 63 -4.61 8.82 -20.46
C LEU A 63 -4.41 8.67 -18.94
N TYR A 64 -5.23 7.85 -18.28
CA TYR A 64 -5.11 7.59 -16.85
C TYR A 64 -3.87 6.75 -16.53
N LYS A 65 -3.49 5.80 -17.41
CA LYS A 65 -2.23 5.07 -17.28
C LYS A 65 -1.02 6.00 -17.36
N GLU A 66 -0.99 6.92 -18.34
CA GLU A 66 0.06 7.94 -18.45
C GLU A 66 0.16 8.82 -17.20
N TYR A 67 -0.98 9.26 -16.67
CA TYR A 67 -1.04 10.03 -15.43
C TYR A 67 -0.43 9.26 -14.23
N LEU A 68 -0.78 7.99 -14.06
CA LEU A 68 -0.25 7.17 -12.98
C LEU A 68 1.25 6.90 -13.11
N THR A 69 1.73 6.70 -14.34
CA THR A 69 3.16 6.55 -14.63
C THR A 69 3.92 7.83 -14.30
N ALA A 70 3.46 8.99 -14.77
CA ALA A 70 4.08 10.28 -14.48
C ALA A 70 4.13 10.57 -12.96
N LEU A 71 3.07 10.23 -12.22
CA LEU A 71 3.07 10.32 -10.76
C LEU A 71 4.03 9.34 -10.09
N ALA A 72 4.22 8.15 -10.67
CA ALA A 72 5.15 7.15 -10.14
C ALA A 72 6.60 7.60 -10.34
N GLU A 73 6.94 8.14 -11.52
CA GLU A 73 8.24 8.72 -11.83
C GLU A 73 8.58 9.88 -10.90
N CYS A 74 7.65 10.83 -10.71
CA CYS A 74 7.78 11.93 -9.73
C CYS A 74 8.17 11.43 -8.33
N ARG A 75 7.68 10.25 -7.92
CA ARG A 75 7.97 9.64 -6.61
C ARG A 75 9.23 8.78 -6.59
N GLN A 76 9.64 8.20 -7.71
CA GLN A 76 10.89 7.44 -7.81
C GLN A 76 12.11 8.35 -7.67
N ASP A 77 12.02 9.57 -8.20
CA ASP A 77 13.06 10.60 -8.06
C ASP A 77 13.21 11.11 -6.63
N MET A 78 12.25 10.84 -5.74
CA MET A 78 12.37 11.20 -4.33
C MET A 78 13.38 10.26 -3.65
N PRO A 79 14.42 10.81 -2.97
CA PRO A 79 15.26 9.98 -2.11
C PRO A 79 14.35 9.32 -1.07
N ALA A 80 14.30 7.98 -1.04
CA ALA A 80 13.57 7.27 0.00
C ALA A 80 14.50 7.07 1.20
N PRO A 81 14.12 7.48 2.43
CA PRO A 81 14.88 7.09 3.60
C PRO A 81 14.71 5.56 3.76
N LYS A 82 15.75 4.80 3.41
CA LYS A 82 15.73 3.34 3.50
C LYS A 82 15.75 2.93 4.98
N GLY A 83 14.71 2.25 5.46
CA GLY A 83 14.75 1.51 6.72
C GLY A 83 14.60 2.35 8.00
N ALA A 84 14.73 1.67 9.14
CA ALA A 84 14.41 2.16 10.49
C ALA A 84 15.18 3.45 10.81
N ARG A 85 14.44 4.57 10.80
CA ARG A 85 14.74 5.87 11.43
C ARG A 85 16.22 6.26 11.45
N GLU A 86 16.56 7.29 10.68
CA GLU A 86 17.24 8.46 11.26
C GLU A 86 18.50 8.15 12.10
N LYS A 87 19.30 7.16 11.71
CA LYS A 87 20.63 7.02 12.31
C LYS A 87 21.50 8.06 11.60
N GLU A 88 21.44 9.27 12.14
CA GLU A 88 22.43 10.34 12.01
C GLU A 88 22.52 11.01 10.62
N LEU A 89 21.39 11.34 9.99
CA LEU A 89 21.43 12.36 8.93
C LEU A 89 21.82 13.70 9.55
N ASN A 90 22.83 14.37 9.00
CA ASN A 90 23.21 15.71 9.42
C ASN A 90 22.10 16.73 9.08
N ASP A 91 22.05 17.86 9.77
CA ASP A 91 21.02 18.89 9.60
C ASP A 91 20.98 19.41 8.14
N ASP A 92 22.14 19.53 7.49
CA ASP A 92 22.23 19.90 6.06
C ASP A 92 21.66 18.83 5.11
N GLU A 93 21.82 17.55 5.45
CA GLU A 93 21.28 16.45 4.65
C GLU A 93 19.78 16.33 4.83
N LEU A 94 19.29 16.61 6.04
CA LEU A 94 17.87 16.71 6.34
C LEU A 94 17.23 17.88 5.61
N ASP A 95 17.88 19.05 5.56
CA ASP A 95 17.37 20.20 4.82
C ASP A 95 17.25 19.91 3.33
N LYS A 96 18.31 19.37 2.69
CA LYS A 96 18.27 18.92 1.29
C LYS A 96 17.17 17.89 1.05
N PHE A 97 17.00 16.94 1.95
CA PHE A 97 15.94 15.95 1.87
C PHE A 97 14.54 16.61 1.93
N MET A 98 14.35 17.57 2.83
CA MET A 98 13.09 18.30 2.97
C MET A 98 12.79 19.16 1.74
N LEU A 99 13.78 19.87 1.20
CA LEU A 99 13.65 20.63 -0.04
C LEU A 99 13.28 19.74 -1.23
N SER A 100 13.95 18.59 -1.39
CA SER A 100 13.63 17.62 -2.44
C SER A 100 12.19 17.10 -2.35
N ARG A 101 11.65 16.98 -1.12
CA ARG A 101 10.23 16.63 -0.91
C ARG A 101 9.28 17.72 -1.38
N PHE A 102 9.61 18.99 -1.15
CA PHE A 102 8.79 20.09 -1.63
C PHE A 102 8.79 20.19 -3.15
N GLU A 103 9.96 20.02 -3.78
CA GLU A 103 10.07 19.99 -5.23
C GLU A 103 9.28 18.84 -5.86
N CYS A 104 9.41 17.63 -5.31
CA CYS A 104 8.61 16.49 -5.73
C CYS A 104 7.10 16.78 -5.59
N ARG A 105 6.66 17.39 -4.49
CA ARG A 105 5.24 17.77 -4.32
C ARG A 105 4.79 18.80 -5.36
N LYS A 106 5.62 19.79 -5.68
CA LYS A 106 5.32 20.78 -6.72
C LYS A 106 5.17 20.12 -8.10
N LYS A 107 6.13 19.28 -8.51
CA LYS A 107 6.07 18.52 -9.77
C LYS A 107 4.83 17.64 -9.84
N CYS A 108 4.53 16.90 -8.77
CA CYS A 108 3.35 16.06 -8.71
C CYS A 108 2.05 16.87 -8.79
N LEU A 109 2.01 18.09 -8.23
CA LEU A 109 0.86 19.00 -8.34
C LEU A 109 0.71 19.57 -9.75
N GLU A 110 1.81 19.96 -10.41
CA GLU A 110 1.80 20.40 -11.82
C GLU A 110 1.28 19.30 -12.76
N ILE A 111 1.70 18.04 -12.53
CA ILE A 111 1.15 16.87 -13.23
C ILE A 111 -0.36 16.78 -12.98
N GLN A 112 -0.81 16.89 -11.72
CA GLN A 112 -2.23 16.83 -11.39
C GLN A 112 -3.05 17.92 -12.08
N GLU A 113 -2.59 19.17 -12.09
CA GLU A 113 -3.26 20.27 -12.77
C GLU A 113 -3.32 20.07 -14.29
N THR A 114 -2.23 19.57 -14.88
CA THR A 114 -2.16 19.28 -16.32
C THR A 114 -3.15 18.20 -16.71
N TYR A 115 -3.18 17.08 -15.99
CA TYR A 115 -4.10 15.98 -16.27
C TYR A 115 -5.54 16.28 -15.85
N TYR A 116 -5.77 17.15 -14.87
CA TYR A 116 -7.12 17.64 -14.52
C TYR A 116 -7.80 18.31 -15.72
N LYS A 117 -7.09 19.15 -16.47
CA LYS A 117 -7.61 19.80 -17.68
C LYS A 117 -7.98 18.75 -18.74
N LYS A 118 -7.09 17.77 -18.99
CA LYS A 118 -7.34 16.68 -19.94
C LYS A 118 -8.52 15.79 -19.52
N PHE A 119 -8.65 15.47 -18.23
CA PHE A 119 -9.76 14.67 -17.73
C PHE A 119 -11.10 15.38 -17.85
N LYS A 120 -11.13 16.71 -17.63
CA LYS A 120 -12.35 17.52 -17.75
C LYS A 120 -12.93 17.54 -19.17
N GLU A 121 -12.12 17.29 -20.19
CA GLU A 121 -12.58 17.20 -21.59
C GLU A 121 -13.31 15.88 -21.90
N ILE A 122 -13.02 14.81 -21.14
CA ILE A 122 -13.50 13.45 -21.42
C ILE A 122 -14.54 12.99 -20.38
N LEU A 123 -14.45 13.50 -19.16
CA LEU A 123 -15.24 13.08 -18.00
C LEU A 123 -16.16 14.19 -17.48
N THR A 124 -17.25 13.78 -16.82
CA THR A 124 -18.07 14.70 -16.03
C THR A 124 -17.34 15.17 -14.77
N MET A 125 -17.69 16.34 -14.24
CA MET A 125 -17.03 16.87 -13.02
C MET A 125 -17.10 15.92 -11.81
N ARG A 126 -18.19 15.15 -11.66
CA ARG A 126 -18.32 14.13 -10.60
C ARG A 126 -17.34 12.96 -10.79
N GLN A 127 -17.09 12.58 -12.04
CA GLN A 127 -16.11 11.54 -12.38
C GLN A 127 -14.69 12.06 -12.18
N VAL A 128 -14.41 13.31 -12.56
CA VAL A 128 -13.11 13.96 -12.29
C VAL A 128 -12.83 13.99 -10.79
N GLU A 129 -13.79 14.42 -9.97
CA GLU A 129 -13.66 14.39 -8.51
C GLU A 129 -13.31 12.98 -7.99
N LYS A 130 -14.02 11.95 -8.47
CA LYS A 130 -13.70 10.55 -8.14
C LYS A 130 -12.26 10.17 -8.49
N VAL A 131 -11.72 10.60 -9.63
CA VAL A 131 -10.34 10.30 -10.04
C VAL A 131 -9.33 10.80 -9.00
N PHE A 132 -9.51 12.03 -8.48
CA PHE A 132 -8.57 12.63 -7.53
C PHE A 132 -8.81 12.20 -6.08
N CYS A 133 -10.06 11.93 -5.70
CA CYS A 133 -10.41 11.44 -4.37
C CYS A 133 -10.22 9.92 -4.20
N PHE A 134 -9.96 9.20 -5.30
CA PHE A 134 -9.82 7.75 -5.27
C PHE A 134 -8.68 7.30 -4.37
N ARG A 135 -9.03 6.51 -3.35
CA ARG A 135 -8.08 5.77 -2.53
C ARG A 135 -8.25 4.27 -2.83
N PRO A 136 -7.32 3.63 -3.57
CA PRO A 136 -7.49 2.25 -4.01
C PRO A 136 -7.58 1.21 -2.88
N ASN A 137 -7.18 1.58 -1.66
CA ASN A 137 -7.36 0.82 -0.42
C ASN A 137 -7.43 1.82 0.75
N PRO A 138 -8.62 2.28 1.19
CA PRO A 138 -8.71 3.01 2.45
C PRO A 138 -8.19 2.08 3.56
N LYS A 139 -7.20 2.54 4.32
CA LYS A 139 -6.84 1.81 5.54
C LYS A 139 -8.10 1.79 6.40
N PRO A 140 -8.50 0.63 6.97
CA PRO A 140 -9.54 0.66 7.98
C PRO A 140 -9.10 1.66 9.04
N HIS A 141 -9.96 2.63 9.37
CA HIS A 141 -9.72 3.50 10.52
C HIS A 141 -9.55 2.56 11.71
N HIS A 142 -8.31 2.40 12.21
CA HIS A 142 -8.14 1.87 13.54
C HIS A 142 -8.91 2.82 14.44
N ARG A 143 -10.06 2.40 14.97
CA ARG A 143 -10.65 3.07 16.12
C ARG A 143 -9.55 3.03 17.17
N ILE A 144 -8.94 4.17 17.42
CA ILE A 144 -8.08 4.34 18.57
C ILE A 144 -9.02 4.19 19.76
N SER A 145 -9.01 3.02 20.40
CA SER A 145 -9.62 2.89 21.71
C SER A 145 -8.89 3.87 22.63
N PRO A 146 -9.60 4.79 23.31
CA PRO A 146 -8.97 5.81 24.15
C PRO A 146 -8.11 5.21 25.28
N GLU A 147 -8.32 3.93 25.59
CA GLU A 147 -7.69 3.20 26.68
C GLU A 147 -6.22 2.80 26.45
N LYS A 148 -5.68 2.89 25.22
CA LYS A 148 -4.35 2.34 24.87
C LYS A 148 -3.20 3.34 24.73
N PHE A 149 -3.43 4.62 25.00
CA PHE A 149 -2.35 5.60 25.04
C PHE A 149 -2.15 6.04 26.49
N PRO A 150 -1.09 5.58 27.20
CA PRO A 150 -0.68 6.27 28.41
C PRO A 150 -0.33 7.69 27.96
N ILE A 151 -1.04 8.69 28.48
CA ILE A 151 -0.67 10.10 28.34
C ILE A 151 0.69 10.22 29.03
N LYS A 152 1.78 10.02 28.29
CA LYS A 152 3.12 10.31 28.80
C LYS A 152 3.18 11.81 29.00
N ALA A 153 3.69 12.23 30.15
CA ALA A 153 3.89 13.64 30.47
C ALA A 153 4.59 14.36 29.29
N PRO A 154 4.26 15.64 29.04
CA PRO A 154 4.90 16.42 28.00
C PRO A 154 6.42 16.30 28.10
N LEU A 155 7.09 16.15 26.96
CA LEU A 155 8.56 16.16 26.91
C LEU A 155 9.04 17.46 27.61
N PRO A 156 9.98 17.37 28.57
CA PRO A 156 10.45 18.55 29.30
C PRO A 156 11.02 19.57 28.31
N ALA A 157 10.80 20.87 28.59
CA ALA A 157 11.17 21.98 27.70
C ALA A 157 12.65 21.96 27.30
N GLU A 158 13.53 21.47 28.18
CA GLU A 158 14.96 21.28 27.93
C GLU A 158 15.27 20.31 26.79
N LYS A 159 14.36 19.38 26.46
CA LYS A 159 14.49 18.44 25.33
C LYS A 159 13.78 18.93 24.06
N LEU A 160 13.09 20.07 24.14
CA LEU A 160 12.36 20.68 23.03
C LEU A 160 13.13 21.82 22.36
N ILE A 161 14.31 22.16 22.86
CA ILE A 161 15.18 23.20 22.32
C ILE A 161 16.49 22.53 21.90
N ARG A 162 16.90 22.78 20.66
CA ARG A 162 18.25 22.50 20.15
C ARG A 162 18.94 23.84 19.91
#